data_AF-A0AAW0VPE5-F1
#
_entry.id   AF-A0AAW0VPE5-F1
#
_cell.length_a   1.000
_cell.length_b   1.000
_cell.length_c   1.000
_cell.angle_alpha   90.00
_cell.angle_beta   90.00
_cell.angle_gamma   90.00
#
_symmetry.space_group_name_H-M   'P 1'
#
loop_
_entity.id
_entity.type
_entity.pdbx_description
1 polymer ?
#
loop_
_entity_poly.entity_id
_entity_poly.type
_entity_poly.pdbx_seq_one_letter_code
_entity_poly.pdbx_strand_id
1 'polypeptide(L)'
;MQKSELGLSNPIDMVYHIQPWMTVSLLPLAIIMEGTEIAASEYGFRFTDTNDTLYMWGRVMFGAVLAFFMEVSEYLVVCYTSSLTFSIAGVAKEIMTLSLAVYVYNEHLSTINLMGLVLCIIGITFHVVLKAMHPPKPLQQPISLSPAEGYQKVPLLSDMDGEEQEIYSR
;
A
#
# COMPACT_ATOMS: atom_id res chain seq x y z
N MET A 1 17.78 -13.70 -3.70
CA MET A 1 18.44 -12.38 -3.66
C MET A 1 17.98 -11.57 -4.87
N GLN A 2 16.74 -11.06 -4.83
CA GLN A 2 16.10 -10.35 -5.97
C GLN A 2 15.83 -8.87 -5.64
N LYS A 3 16.36 -8.39 -4.50
CA LYS A 3 16.23 -6.99 -4.04
C LYS A 3 17.14 -6.02 -4.81
N SER A 4 18.23 -6.50 -5.40
CA SER A 4 19.19 -5.67 -6.13
C SER A 4 18.79 -5.40 -7.59
N GLU A 5 17.91 -6.22 -8.17
CA GLU A 5 17.48 -6.10 -9.57
C GLU A 5 16.29 -5.14 -9.77
N LEU A 6 15.64 -4.70 -8.68
CA LEU A 6 14.46 -3.81 -8.72
C LEU A 6 14.77 -2.33 -8.44
N GLY A 7 16.03 -1.94 -8.23
CA GLY A 7 16.39 -0.53 -7.98
C GLY A 7 16.00 0.03 -6.60
N LEU A 8 15.32 -0.74 -5.74
CA LEU A 8 14.83 -0.32 -4.42
C LEU A 8 15.92 -0.30 -3.33
N SER A 9 17.05 0.37 -3.56
CA SER A 9 18.07 0.51 -2.52
C SER A 9 17.79 1.67 -1.55
N ASN A 10 16.84 2.56 -1.88
CA ASN A 10 16.50 3.73 -1.08
C ASN A 10 14.98 4.05 -1.14
N PRO A 11 14.27 4.23 0.00
CA PRO A 11 12.84 4.57 0.00
C PRO A 11 12.51 5.85 -0.77
N ILE A 12 13.44 6.82 -0.84
CA ILE A 12 13.23 8.06 -1.59
C ILE A 12 13.18 7.82 -3.11
N ASP A 13 13.96 6.86 -3.61
CA ASP A 13 13.93 6.49 -5.03
C ASP A 13 12.59 5.85 -5.42
N MET A 14 12.01 5.07 -4.50
CA MET A 14 10.68 4.51 -4.68
C MET A 14 9.61 5.61 -4.78
N VAL A 15 9.63 6.59 -3.86
CA VAL A 15 8.68 7.73 -3.90
C VAL A 15 8.80 8.48 -5.23
N TYR A 16 10.03 8.77 -5.68
CA TYR A 16 10.26 9.52 -6.91
C TYR A 16 9.66 8.84 -8.15
N HIS A 17 9.72 7.51 -8.21
CA HIS A 17 9.21 6.75 -9.34
C HIS A 17 7.71 6.45 -9.25
N ILE A 18 7.17 6.20 -8.05
CA ILE A 18 5.79 5.76 -7.85
C ILE A 18 4.81 6.93 -7.70
N GLN A 19 5.19 8.02 -7.02
CA GLN A 19 4.30 9.15 -6.76
C GLN A 19 3.70 9.80 -8.02
N PRO A 20 4.45 9.98 -9.12
CA PRO A 20 3.89 10.57 -10.34
C PRO A 20 2.73 9.74 -10.89
N TRP A 21 2.88 8.41 -10.90
CA TRP A 21 1.82 7.50 -11.37
C TRP A 21 0.59 7.49 -10.47
N MET A 22 0.80 7.55 -9.14
CA MET A 22 -0.28 7.70 -8.16
C MET A 22 -1.02 9.04 -8.36
N THR A 23 -0.29 10.11 -8.63
CA THR A 23 -0.87 11.43 -8.87
C THR A 23 -1.69 11.43 -10.16
N VAL A 24 -1.16 10.87 -11.25
CA VAL A 24 -1.85 10.81 -12.55
C VAL A 24 -3.17 10.02 -12.47
N SER A 25 -3.24 8.98 -11.64
CA SER A 25 -4.46 8.20 -11.47
C SER A 25 -5.48 8.86 -10.54
N LEU A 26 -5.05 9.49 -9.45
CA LEU A 26 -5.94 10.11 -8.46
C LEU A 26 -6.41 11.52 -8.87
N LEU A 27 -5.59 12.28 -9.59
CA LEU A 27 -5.89 13.66 -9.94
C LEU A 27 -7.19 13.81 -10.77
N PRO A 28 -7.46 12.99 -11.81
CA PRO A 28 -8.73 13.05 -12.53
C PRO A 28 -9.93 12.73 -11.64
N LEU A 29 -9.79 11.74 -10.74
CA LEU A 29 -10.85 11.33 -9.82
C LEU A 29 -11.17 12.45 -8.82
N ALA A 30 -10.13 13.09 -8.27
CA ALA A 30 -10.28 14.25 -7.38
C ALA A 30 -10.98 15.42 -8.08
N ILE A 31 -10.62 15.72 -9.34
CA ILE A 31 -11.28 16.79 -10.11
C ILE A 31 -12.76 16.48 -10.36
N ILE A 32 -13.11 15.24 -10.67
CA ILE A 32 -14.50 14.84 -10.95
C ILE A 32 -15.37 14.88 -9.68
N MET A 33 -14.84 14.44 -8.54
CA MET A 33 -15.58 14.35 -7.29
C MET A 33 -15.67 15.69 -6.54
N GLU A 34 -14.55 16.40 -6.43
CA GLU A 34 -14.42 17.58 -5.54
C GLU A 34 -14.14 18.88 -6.31
N GLY A 35 -13.79 18.80 -7.60
CA GLY A 35 -13.32 19.95 -8.37
C GLY A 35 -14.34 21.07 -8.52
N THR A 36 -15.64 20.75 -8.61
CA THR A 36 -16.71 21.77 -8.70
C THR A 36 -16.92 22.49 -7.39
N GLU A 37 -16.86 21.78 -6.26
CA GLU A 37 -16.97 22.38 -4.92
C GLU A 37 -15.77 23.28 -4.62
N ILE A 38 -14.56 22.85 -4.97
CA ILE A 38 -13.34 23.65 -4.82
C ILE A 38 -13.41 24.90 -5.69
N ALA A 39 -13.83 24.78 -6.96
CA ALA A 39 -13.92 25.90 -7.89
C ALA A 39 -15.02 26.92 -7.52
N ALA A 40 -16.12 26.45 -6.94
CA ALA A 40 -17.20 27.30 -6.45
C ALA A 40 -16.88 27.94 -5.08
N SER A 41 -15.94 27.38 -4.32
CA SER A 41 -15.56 27.90 -3.02
C SER A 41 -14.82 29.23 -3.11
N GLU A 42 -15.07 30.10 -2.13
CA GLU A 42 -14.38 31.39 -1.97
C GLU A 42 -12.86 31.22 -1.77
N TYR A 43 -12.44 30.07 -1.26
CA TYR A 43 -11.04 29.75 -0.98
C TYR A 43 -10.27 29.19 -2.19
N GLY A 44 -10.96 28.79 -3.27
CA GLY A 44 -10.36 28.15 -4.44
C GLY A 44 -9.92 29.13 -5.53
N PHE A 45 -10.82 30.01 -5.98
CA PHE A 45 -10.56 30.93 -7.10
C PHE A 45 -11.06 32.37 -6.89
N ARG A 46 -11.77 32.65 -5.78
CA ARG A 46 -12.32 33.98 -5.47
C ARG A 46 -11.60 34.60 -4.27
N PHE A 47 -10.36 35.04 -4.49
CA PHE A 47 -9.54 35.64 -3.44
C PHE A 47 -10.12 36.97 -2.95
N THR A 48 -10.89 36.93 -1.87
CA THR A 48 -11.45 38.13 -1.22
C THR A 48 -10.46 38.71 -0.18
N ASP A 49 -9.70 37.84 0.51
CA ASP A 49 -8.72 38.23 1.54
C ASP A 49 -7.40 37.43 1.47
N THR A 50 -6.27 38.15 1.48
CA THR A 50 -4.92 37.57 1.34
C THR A 50 -4.48 36.78 2.58
N ASN A 51 -4.95 37.15 3.77
CA ASN A 51 -4.54 36.54 5.04
C ASN A 51 -5.13 35.12 5.20
N ASP A 52 -6.43 34.98 4.95
CA ASP A 52 -7.12 33.69 5.04
C ASP A 52 -6.61 32.69 3.98
N THR A 53 -6.27 33.19 2.80
CA THR A 53 -5.65 32.39 1.73
C THR A 53 -4.31 31.81 2.19
N LEU A 54 -3.45 32.63 2.82
CA LEU A 54 -2.14 32.18 3.32
C LEU A 54 -2.29 31.16 4.45
N TYR A 55 -3.26 31.37 5.35
CA TYR A 55 -3.54 30.44 6.44
C TYR A 55 -4.02 29.07 5.92
N MET A 56 -4.92 29.06 4.93
CA MET A 56 -5.40 27.83 4.29
C MET A 56 -4.25 27.09 3.57
N TRP A 57 -3.45 27.81 2.78
CA TRP A 57 -2.26 27.24 2.16
C TRP A 57 -1.28 26.67 3.18
N GLY A 58 -1.07 27.35 4.31
CA GLY A 58 -0.26 26.85 5.41
C GLY A 58 -0.75 25.51 5.97
N ARG A 59 -2.07 25.36 6.16
CA ARG A 59 -2.68 24.10 6.63
C ARG A 59 -2.54 22.98 5.60
N VAL A 60 -2.77 23.29 4.32
CA VAL A 60 -2.61 22.32 3.23
C VAL A 60 -1.16 21.85 3.13
N MET A 61 -0.20 22.78 3.14
CA MET A 61 1.23 22.45 3.10
C MET A 61 1.67 21.65 4.33
N PHE A 62 1.16 21.98 5.52
CA PHE A 62 1.44 21.22 6.73
C PHE A 62 0.93 19.78 6.62
N GLY A 63 -0.31 19.60 6.14
CA GLY A 63 -0.87 18.28 5.86
C GLY A 63 -0.07 17.51 4.81
N ALA A 64 0.36 18.18 3.74
CA ALA A 64 1.17 17.58 2.67
C ALA A 64 2.54 17.09 3.19
N VAL A 65 3.20 17.87 4.05
CA VAL A 65 4.46 17.46 4.69
C VAL A 65 4.26 16.23 5.58
N LEU A 66 3.20 16.21 6.40
CA LEU A 66 2.86 15.04 7.23
C LEU A 66 2.57 13.79 6.38
N ALA A 67 1.79 13.94 5.30
CA ALA A 67 1.49 12.86 4.39
C ALA A 67 2.76 12.32 3.71
N PHE A 68 3.66 13.20 3.28
CA PHE A 68 4.96 12.81 2.70
C PHE A 68 5.80 11.99 3.68
N PHE A 69 5.93 12.42 4.94
CA PHE A 69 6.66 11.63 5.95
C PHE A 69 5.99 10.29 6.27
N MET A 70 4.66 10.26 6.31
CA MET A 70 3.90 9.02 6.51
C MET A 70 4.15 8.03 5.37
N GLU A 71 4.19 8.51 4.13
CA GLU A 71 4.45 7.71 2.94
C GLU A 71 5.91 7.22 2.87
N VAL A 72 6.89 8.09 3.17
CA VAL A 72 8.30 7.67 3.28
C VAL A 72 8.49 6.60 4.36
N SER A 73 7.83 6.73 5.50
CA SER A 73 7.87 5.71 6.57
C SER A 73 7.29 4.37 6.11
N GLU A 74 6.24 4.40 5.30
CA GLU A 74 5.59 3.20 4.76
C GLU A 74 6.52 2.49 3.77
N TYR A 75 7.11 3.23 2.83
CA TYR A 75 8.08 2.68 1.89
C TYR A 75 9.36 2.20 2.56
N LEU A 76 9.79 2.82 3.67
CA LEU A 76 10.90 2.31 4.47
C LEU A 76 10.58 0.91 5.00
N VAL A 77 9.39 0.71 5.57
CA VAL A 77 8.95 -0.61 6.05
C VAL A 77 8.89 -1.62 4.91
N VAL A 78 8.40 -1.23 3.72
CA VAL A 78 8.43 -2.07 2.52
C VAL A 78 9.86 -2.49 2.14
N CYS A 79 10.81 -1.55 2.15
CA CYS A 79 12.19 -1.83 1.76
C CYS A 79 12.88 -2.83 2.72
N TYR A 80 12.60 -2.74 4.02
CA TYR A 80 13.32 -3.49 5.04
C TYR A 80 12.61 -4.74 5.57
N THR A 81 11.30 -4.88 5.36
CA THR A 81 10.50 -5.99 5.93
C THR A 81 9.91 -6.92 4.87
N SER A 82 9.17 -7.95 5.32
CA SER A 82 8.46 -8.89 4.43
C SER A 82 7.05 -8.37 4.12
N SER A 83 6.45 -8.82 3.00
CA SER A 83 5.07 -8.45 2.63
C SER A 83 4.05 -8.74 3.74
N LEU A 84 4.29 -9.78 4.55
CA LEU A 84 3.44 -10.12 5.70
C LEU A 84 3.54 -9.06 6.81
N THR A 85 4.75 -8.64 7.13
CA THR A 85 5.00 -7.59 8.13
C THR A 85 4.41 -6.26 7.69
N PHE A 86 4.59 -5.91 6.42
CA PHE A 86 4.01 -4.71 5.81
C PHE A 86 2.47 -4.72 5.91
N SER A 87 1.82 -5.84 5.62
CA SER A 87 0.36 -5.97 5.73
C SER A 87 -0.14 -5.75 7.16
N ILE A 88 0.53 -6.34 8.17
CA ILE A 88 0.15 -6.14 9.57
C ILE A 88 0.36 -4.67 10.00
N ALA A 89 1.48 -4.07 9.59
CA ALA A 89 1.79 -2.66 9.89
C ALA A 89 0.80 -1.68 9.24
N GLY A 90 0.39 -1.93 7.99
CA GLY A 90 -0.60 -1.12 7.28
C GLY A 90 -1.96 -1.12 8.00
N VAL A 91 -2.40 -2.28 8.47
CA VAL A 91 -3.66 -2.42 9.21
C VAL A 91 -3.60 -1.71 10.55
N ALA A 92 -2.48 -1.85 11.27
CA ALA A 92 -2.28 -1.14 12.51
C ALA A 92 -2.31 0.39 12.30
N LYS A 93 -1.70 0.87 11.21
CA LYS A 93 -1.74 2.29 10.79
C LYS A 93 -3.18 2.74 10.54
N GLU A 94 -3.97 1.99 9.78
CA GLU A 94 -5.37 2.32 9.50
C GLU A 94 -6.22 2.40 10.78
N ILE A 95 -6.08 1.42 11.69
CA ILE A 95 -6.76 1.44 13.00
C ILE A 95 -6.36 2.68 13.80
N MET A 96 -5.06 3.02 13.79
CA MET A 96 -4.55 4.17 14.53
C MET A 96 -5.07 5.49 13.97
N THR A 97 -5.04 5.67 12.65
CA THR A 97 -5.57 6.85 11.96
C THR A 97 -7.08 7.00 12.20
N LEU A 98 -7.84 5.91 12.12
CA LEU A 98 -9.28 5.93 12.38
C LEU A 98 -9.58 6.27 13.84
N SER A 99 -8.87 5.64 14.79
CA SER A 99 -9.03 5.92 16.22
C SER A 99 -8.70 7.37 16.55
N LEU A 100 -7.63 7.91 15.95
CA LEU A 100 -7.23 9.30 16.10
C LEU A 100 -8.29 10.24 15.53
N ALA A 101 -8.88 9.93 14.38
CA ALA A 101 -9.95 10.73 13.79
C ALA A 101 -11.17 10.78 14.72
N VAL A 102 -11.61 9.64 15.26
CA VAL A 102 -12.72 9.60 16.24
C VAL A 102 -12.42 10.42 17.48
N TYR A 103 -11.20 10.30 18.02
CA TYR A 103 -10.81 11.01 19.22
C TYR A 103 -10.74 12.53 19.02
N VAL A 104 -10.14 12.98 17.92
CA VAL A 104 -9.93 14.40 17.63
C VAL A 104 -11.24 15.07 17.20
N TYR A 105 -11.97 14.47 16.27
CA TYR A 105 -13.18 15.06 15.70
C TYR A 105 -14.44 14.75 16.51
N ASN A 106 -14.35 13.89 17.55
CA ASN A 106 -15.48 13.38 18.32
C ASN A 106 -16.60 12.85 17.39
N GLU A 107 -16.20 12.35 16.24
CA GLU A 107 -17.13 11.91 15.20
C GLU A 107 -17.63 10.50 15.51
N HIS A 108 -18.94 10.33 15.45
CA HIS A 108 -19.55 9.03 15.65
C HIS A 108 -19.34 8.17 14.41
N LEU A 109 -18.53 7.11 14.52
CA LEU A 109 -18.40 6.12 13.46
C LEU A 109 -19.77 5.50 13.16
N SER A 110 -20.17 5.56 11.90
CA SER A 110 -21.33 4.81 11.41
C SER A 110 -21.16 3.32 11.73
N THR A 111 -22.24 2.65 12.10
CA THR A 111 -22.27 1.21 12.38
C THR A 111 -21.68 0.40 11.22
N ILE A 112 -21.86 0.86 9.98
CA ILE A 112 -21.29 0.22 8.78
C ILE A 112 -19.76 0.29 8.77
N ASN A 113 -19.17 1.45 9.11
CA ASN A 113 -17.71 1.62 9.16
C ASN A 113 -17.10 0.75 10.26
N LEU A 114 -17.77 0.66 11.41
CA LEU A 114 -17.35 -0.20 12.50
C LEU A 114 -17.42 -1.69 12.11
N MET A 115 -18.49 -2.12 11.45
CA MET A 115 -18.60 -3.49 10.94
C MET A 115 -17.54 -3.80 9.87
N GLY A 116 -17.26 -2.85 8.97
CA GLY A 116 -16.19 -2.97 7.99
C GLY A 116 -14.82 -3.13 8.64
N LEU A 117 -14.52 -2.35 9.68
CA LEU A 117 -13.28 -2.46 10.45
C LEU A 117 -13.13 -3.85 11.08
N VAL A 118 -14.18 -4.36 11.71
CA VAL A 118 -14.19 -5.71 12.31
C VAL A 118 -13.97 -6.77 11.24
N LEU A 119 -14.62 -6.65 10.08
CA LEU A 119 -14.46 -7.58 8.96
C LEU A 119 -13.03 -7.57 8.40
N CYS A 120 -12.41 -6.39 8.26
CA CYS A 120 -11.00 -6.26 7.87
C CYS A 120 -10.10 -7.04 8.83
N ILE A 121 -10.21 -6.77 10.14
CA ILE A 121 -9.41 -7.43 11.19
C ILE A 121 -9.56 -8.95 11.12
N ILE A 122 -10.79 -9.45 10.95
CA ILE A 122 -11.05 -10.89 10.79
C ILE A 122 -10.34 -11.43 9.54
N GLY A 123 -10.46 -10.75 8.39
CA GLY A 123 -9.85 -11.20 7.14
C GLY A 123 -8.33 -11.33 7.23
N ILE A 124 -7.66 -10.36 7.86
CA ILE A 124 -6.21 -10.40 8.05
C ILE A 124 -5.81 -11.49 9.04
N THR A 125 -6.54 -11.62 10.15
CA THR A 125 -6.31 -12.67 11.13
C THR A 125 -6.44 -14.05 10.48
N PHE A 126 -7.49 -14.26 9.68
CA PHE A 126 -7.71 -15.50 8.95
C PHE A 126 -6.57 -15.78 7.95
N HIS A 127 -6.13 -14.78 7.19
CA HIS A 127 -5.00 -14.91 6.28
C HIS A 127 -3.72 -15.33 6.99
N VAL A 128 -3.40 -14.70 8.12
CA VAL A 128 -2.21 -15.02 8.93
C VAL A 128 -2.29 -16.44 9.47
N VAL A 129 -3.46 -16.85 9.98
CA VAL A 129 -3.69 -18.20 10.53
C VAL A 129 -3.55 -19.27 9.45
N LEU A 130 -4.19 -19.09 8.28
CA LEU A 130 -4.06 -20.04 7.17
C LEU A 130 -2.61 -20.19 6.71
N LYS A 131 -1.88 -19.07 6.60
CA LYS A 131 -0.47 -19.08 6.23
C LYS A 131 0.41 -19.74 7.29
N ALA A 132 0.05 -19.63 8.57
CA ALA A 132 0.74 -20.32 9.66
C ALA A 132 0.43 -21.83 9.68
N MET A 133 -0.78 -22.23 9.28
CA MET A 133 -1.21 -23.63 9.22
C MET A 133 -0.64 -24.38 8.01
N HIS A 134 -0.39 -23.68 6.89
CA HIS A 134 0.27 -24.23 5.71
C HIS A 134 1.68 -23.64 5.55
N PRO A 135 2.67 -24.08 6.35
CA PRO A 135 4.05 -23.67 6.12
C PRO A 135 4.48 -24.16 4.72
N PRO A 136 5.19 -23.33 3.93
CA PRO A 136 5.72 -23.78 2.66
C PRO A 136 6.59 -25.02 2.89
N LYS A 137 6.39 -26.06 2.06
CA LYS A 137 7.25 -27.26 2.08
C LYS A 137 8.71 -26.80 2.06
N PRO A 138 9.59 -27.34 2.93
CA PRO A 138 11.00 -26.99 2.87
C PRO A 138 11.51 -27.32 1.48
N LEU A 139 12.07 -26.32 0.79
CA LEU A 139 12.76 -26.51 -0.47
C LEU A 139 13.83 -27.58 -0.23
N GLN A 140 13.73 -28.71 -0.92
CA GLN A 140 14.81 -29.68 -1.00
C GLN A 140 16.08 -28.92 -1.40
N GLN A 141 17.09 -28.95 -0.53
CA GLN A 141 18.42 -28.41 -0.84
C GLN A 141 18.95 -29.08 -2.12
N PRO A 142 19.53 -28.35 -3.09
CA PRO A 142 20.13 -29.00 -4.23
C PRO A 142 21.42 -29.71 -3.77
N ILE A 143 21.32 -31.04 -3.76
CA ILE A 143 22.32 -32.03 -4.16
C ILE A 143 23.72 -31.44 -4.41
N SER A 144 24.69 -31.86 -3.60
CA SER A 144 26.12 -31.74 -3.89
C SER A 144 26.41 -32.33 -5.27
N LEU A 145 26.79 -31.52 -6.26
CA LEU A 145 27.29 -32.03 -7.54
C LEU A 145 28.66 -31.48 -7.92
N SER A 146 29.53 -32.47 -8.15
CA SER A 146 30.75 -32.45 -8.93
C SER A 146 30.62 -31.63 -10.22
N PRO A 147 31.70 -30.95 -10.66
CA PRO A 147 31.68 -30.08 -11.84
C PRO A 147 31.81 -30.89 -13.13
N ALA A 148 30.70 -31.19 -13.79
CA ALA A 148 30.65 -31.44 -15.23
C ALA A 148 29.19 -31.41 -15.71
N GLU A 149 28.98 -30.95 -16.95
CA GLU A 149 27.72 -31.00 -17.71
C GLU A 149 26.75 -29.83 -17.51
N GLY A 150 27.16 -28.68 -18.05
CA GLY A 150 26.27 -27.56 -18.34
C GLY A 150 25.42 -27.84 -19.59
N TYR A 151 24.10 -27.89 -19.40
CA TYR A 151 23.02 -27.26 -20.21
C TYR A 151 21.65 -27.72 -19.64
N GLN A 152 21.40 -27.46 -18.35
CA GLN A 152 20.11 -27.77 -17.73
C GLN A 152 19.12 -26.64 -18.05
N LYS A 153 18.07 -26.97 -18.82
CA LYS A 153 16.95 -26.09 -19.17
C LYS A 153 16.37 -25.40 -17.92
N VAL A 154 16.23 -24.09 -17.99
CA VAL A 154 15.63 -23.26 -16.94
C VAL A 154 14.12 -23.60 -16.83
N PRO A 155 13.64 -24.09 -15.67
CA PRO A 155 12.24 -24.47 -15.46
C PRO A 155 11.43 -23.23 -15.03
N LEU A 156 11.34 -22.23 -15.91
CA LEU A 156 10.62 -20.97 -15.60
C LEU A 156 9.64 -20.56 -16.71
N LEU A 157 9.16 -21.53 -17.48
CA LEU A 157 8.15 -21.33 -18.53
C LEU A 157 7.11 -22.46 -18.66
N SER A 158 7.10 -23.46 -17.75
CA SER A 158 6.10 -24.55 -17.79
C SER A 158 4.94 -24.39 -16.81
N ASP A 159 5.02 -23.45 -15.86
CA ASP A 159 4.00 -23.30 -14.81
C ASP A 159 2.96 -22.20 -15.11
N MET A 160 3.01 -21.55 -16.28
CA MET A 160 1.93 -20.64 -16.72
C MET A 160 0.78 -21.36 -17.44
N ASP A 161 0.91 -22.66 -17.74
CA ASP A 161 -0.13 -23.42 -18.45
C ASP A 161 -0.83 -24.49 -17.57
N GLY A 162 -0.48 -24.56 -16.27
CA GLY A 162 -0.93 -25.65 -15.39
C GLY A 162 -2.11 -25.34 -14.45
N GLU A 163 -2.41 -24.07 -14.17
CA GLU A 163 -3.45 -23.72 -13.18
C GLU A 163 -4.88 -23.60 -13.77
N GLU A 164 -5.07 -23.66 -15.08
CA GLU A 164 -6.41 -23.57 -15.69
C GLU A 164 -7.14 -24.91 -15.87
N GLN A 165 -6.47 -26.07 -15.69
CA GLN A 165 -7.08 -27.38 -15.98
C GLN A 165 -7.50 -28.25 -14.78
N GLU A 166 -7.05 -27.98 -13.55
CA GLU A 166 -7.45 -28.82 -12.40
C GLU A 166 -8.75 -28.39 -11.69
N ILE A 167 -9.40 -27.30 -12.13
CA ILE A 167 -10.71 -26.87 -11.58
C ILE A 167 -11.90 -27.70 -12.14
N TYR A 168 -11.70 -28.55 -13.15
CA TYR A 168 -12.78 -29.33 -13.79
C TYR A 168 -12.68 -30.86 -13.66
N SER A 169 -11.83 -31.42 -12.79
CA SER A 169 -11.69 -32.89 -12.69
C SER A 169 -11.67 -33.50 -11.30
N ARG A 170 -12.42 -32.93 -10.34
CA ARG A 170 -12.96 -33.69 -9.20
C ARG A 170 -14.33 -33.20 -8.77
#